data_AF-A0A4S2MIC7-F1
#
_entry.id   AF-A0A4S2MIC7-F1
#
_cell.length_a   1.000
_cell.length_b   1.000
_cell.length_c   1.000
_cell.angle_alpha   90.00
_cell.angle_beta   90.00
_cell.angle_gamma   90.00
#
_symmetry.space_group_name_H-M   'P 1'
#
loop_
_entity.id
_entity.type
_entity.pdbx_description
1 polymer ?
#
loop_
_entity_poly.entity_id
_entity_poly.type
_entity_poly.pdbx_seq_one_letter_code
_entity_poly.pdbx_strand_id
1 'polypeptide(L)'
;MATAEFRQLPIHDVPETVAHFSRSLPDGQTLEYRLQVLQQPQRARACGQGAKSHADRRPVDPPPVVELRLFQGTGDNKQDVTFSYAANFFLYATLELARPIAQGRGMGSAPTSSPPVLTGVPVSGMAYLDRPAPAGYFIFPDLSVRHEGSYRLRFSLYEHINE
;
A
#
# COMPACT_ATOMS: atom_id res chain seq x y z
N MET A 1 0.17 19.16 23.70
CA MET A 1 0.43 18.29 22.53
C MET A 1 -0.78 17.40 22.38
N ALA A 2 -1.52 17.51 21.28
CA ALA A 2 -2.59 16.56 20.99
C ALA A 2 -1.95 15.31 20.38
N THR A 3 -2.14 14.15 21.01
CA THR A 3 -1.76 12.85 20.45
C THR A 3 -2.80 12.49 19.40
N ALA A 4 -2.41 12.45 18.13
CA ALA A 4 -3.27 11.95 17.07
C ALA A 4 -3.28 10.40 17.13
N GLU A 5 -4.46 9.80 17.25
CA GLU A 5 -4.61 8.34 17.25
C GLU A 5 -4.94 7.83 15.85
N PHE A 6 -4.27 6.75 15.45
CA PHE A 6 -4.48 6.10 14.17
C PHE A 6 -4.71 4.61 14.35
N ARG A 7 -5.63 4.06 13.59
CA ARG A 7 -5.92 2.62 13.58
C ARG A 7 -5.50 1.99 12.28
N GLN A 8 -4.64 0.98 12.38
CA GLN A 8 -4.33 0.09 11.26
C GLN A 8 -5.51 -0.83 10.99
N LEU A 9 -5.94 -0.92 9.73
CA LEU A 9 -7.00 -1.84 9.32
C LEU A 9 -6.40 -3.23 9.03
N PRO A 10 -7.00 -4.33 9.54
CA PRO A 10 -6.46 -5.68 9.42
C PRO A 10 -6.79 -6.29 8.05
N ILE A 11 -6.26 -5.68 7.00
CA ILE A 11 -6.40 -6.15 5.64
C ILE A 11 -5.26 -7.15 5.38
N HIS A 12 -5.53 -8.46 5.51
CA HIS A 12 -4.55 -9.55 5.38
C HIS A 12 -5.06 -10.66 4.44
N ASP A 13 -4.14 -11.34 3.73
CA ASP A 13 -4.39 -12.51 2.87
C ASP A 13 -5.51 -12.36 1.81
N VAL A 14 -5.29 -11.42 0.89
CA VAL A 14 -6.22 -11.07 -0.19
C VAL A 14 -5.47 -11.25 -1.53
N PRO A 15 -6.14 -11.49 -2.68
CA PRO A 15 -5.46 -11.49 -3.99
C PRO A 15 -4.46 -10.34 -4.06
N GLU A 16 -3.23 -10.58 -4.52
CA GLU A 16 -2.04 -9.73 -4.27
C GLU A 16 -2.20 -8.23 -4.58
N THR A 17 -3.27 -7.86 -5.29
CA THR A 17 -3.56 -6.53 -5.79
C THR A 17 -4.87 -5.91 -5.26
N VAL A 18 -5.79 -6.68 -4.65
CA VAL A 18 -7.11 -6.19 -4.20
C VAL A 18 -7.40 -6.72 -2.81
N ALA A 19 -7.81 -5.83 -1.92
CA ALA A 19 -7.90 -6.09 -0.50
C ALA A 19 -9.22 -5.53 0.06
N HIS A 20 -9.98 -6.35 0.80
CA HIS A 20 -11.27 -5.98 1.37
C HIS A 20 -11.24 -6.10 2.89
N PHE A 21 -11.88 -5.17 3.59
CA PHE A 21 -12.12 -5.26 5.03
C PHE A 21 -13.46 -4.59 5.34
N SER A 22 -14.21 -5.13 6.30
CA SER A 22 -15.50 -4.55 6.70
C SER A 22 -15.57 -4.41 8.20
N ARG A 23 -16.23 -3.35 8.68
CA ARG A 23 -16.58 -3.18 10.10
C ARG A 23 -18.04 -2.78 10.26
N SER A 24 -18.62 -3.14 11.40
CA SER A 24 -19.93 -2.63 11.81
C SER A 24 -19.84 -1.19 12.29
N LEU A 25 -20.80 -0.37 11.89
CA LEU A 25 -20.98 1.00 12.34
C LEU A 25 -22.02 1.06 13.49
N PRO A 26 -22.03 2.12 14.31
CA PRO A 26 -22.99 2.25 15.43
C PRO A 26 -24.46 2.26 15.02
N ASP A 27 -24.77 2.68 13.79
CA ASP A 27 -26.11 2.71 13.21
C ASP A 27 -26.59 1.34 12.69
N GLY A 28 -25.80 0.28 12.89
CA GLY A 28 -26.08 -1.08 12.42
C GLY A 28 -25.71 -1.32 10.95
N GLN A 29 -25.23 -0.31 10.23
CA GLN A 29 -24.72 -0.49 8.87
C GLN A 29 -23.32 -1.11 8.89
N THR A 30 -22.87 -1.61 7.74
CA THR A 30 -21.49 -2.07 7.55
C THR A 30 -20.74 -1.05 6.70
N LEU A 31 -19.50 -0.74 7.08
CA LEU A 31 -18.56 0.01 6.25
C LEU A 31 -17.51 -0.95 5.69
N GLU A 32 -17.51 -1.12 4.38
CA GLU A 32 -16.51 -1.88 3.63
C GLU A 32 -15.45 -0.95 3.06
N TYR A 33 -14.20 -1.34 3.26
CA TYR A 33 -13.00 -0.75 2.68
C TYR A 33 -12.53 -1.66 1.56
N ARG A 34 -12.37 -1.11 0.36
CA ARG A 34 -11.76 -1.79 -0.77
C ARG A 34 -10.49 -1.04 -1.17
N LEU A 35 -9.35 -1.69 -1.01
CA LEU A 35 -8.05 -1.19 -1.43
C LEU A 35 -7.60 -1.95 -2.69
N GLN A 36 -7.16 -1.25 -3.73
CA GLN A 36 -6.74 -1.87 -4.99
C GLN A 36 -5.46 -1.23 -5.53
N VAL A 37 -4.44 -2.03 -5.80
CA VAL A 37 -3.22 -1.59 -6.49
C VAL A 37 -3.52 -1.45 -7.99
N LEU A 38 -3.65 -0.21 -8.46
CA LEU A 38 -3.92 0.11 -9.86
C LEU A 38 -2.65 0.13 -10.72
N GLN A 39 -1.53 0.60 -10.15
CA GLN A 39 -0.23 0.61 -10.81
C GLN A 39 0.76 -0.21 -9.98
N GLN A 40 1.22 -1.31 -10.56
CA GLN A 40 2.17 -2.23 -9.93
C GLN A 40 3.60 -1.68 -10.04
N PRO A 41 4.43 -1.79 -8.97
CA PRO A 41 5.87 -1.63 -9.07
C PRO A 41 6.44 -2.75 -9.96
N GLN A 42 7.10 -2.42 -11.06
CA GLN A 42 7.63 -3.44 -11.98
C GLN A 42 9.13 -3.66 -11.80
N ARG A 43 9.88 -2.59 -11.60
CA ARG A 43 11.34 -2.64 -11.46
C ARG A 43 11.84 -1.55 -10.52
N ALA A 44 12.94 -1.86 -9.86
CA ALA A 44 13.70 -0.89 -9.08
C ALA A 44 15.19 -1.15 -9.34
N ARG A 45 15.99 -0.09 -9.36
CA ARG A 45 17.45 -0.23 -9.28
C ARG A 45 17.84 -0.11 -7.82
N ALA A 46 18.59 -1.10 -7.32
CA ALA A 46 19.14 -1.03 -5.99
C ALA A 46 20.03 0.23 -5.84
N CYS A 47 19.90 0.97 -4.74
CA CYS A 47 20.66 2.22 -4.50
C CYS A 47 22.20 2.01 -4.39
N GLY A 48 22.67 0.76 -4.41
CA GLY A 48 24.10 0.42 -4.31
C GLY A 48 24.68 0.59 -2.90
N GLN A 49 25.96 0.23 -2.75
CA GLN A 49 26.70 0.34 -1.48
C GLN A 49 27.68 1.52 -1.52
N GLY A 50 27.82 2.26 -0.41
CA GLY A 50 28.82 3.32 -0.23
C GLY A 50 28.28 4.71 0.07
N ALA A 51 29.17 5.64 0.40
CA ALA A 51 28.86 7.01 0.86
C ALA A 51 28.09 7.88 -0.16
N LYS A 52 28.10 7.50 -1.45
CA LYS A 52 27.37 8.17 -2.54
C LYS A 52 26.05 7.47 -2.93
N SER A 53 25.62 6.44 -2.19
CA SER A 53 24.42 5.64 -2.51
C SER A 53 23.12 6.45 -2.54
N HIS A 54 23.08 7.62 -1.88
CA HIS A 54 21.93 8.53 -1.99
C HIS A 54 21.79 9.16 -3.39
N ALA A 55 22.88 9.27 -4.16
CA ALA A 55 22.89 9.92 -5.47
C ALA A 55 22.48 8.97 -6.62
N ASP A 56 22.59 7.65 -6.46
CA ASP A 56 22.08 6.65 -7.43
C ASP A 56 20.70 6.11 -7.01
N ARG A 57 20.02 6.83 -6.11
CA ARG A 57 18.67 6.48 -5.70
C ARG A 57 17.73 6.65 -6.88
N ARG A 58 17.11 5.55 -7.30
CA ARG A 58 16.07 5.54 -8.32
C ARG A 58 14.77 5.07 -7.69
N PRO A 59 13.69 5.86 -7.77
CA PRO A 59 12.39 5.37 -7.38
C PRO A 59 12.03 4.10 -8.15
N VAL A 60 11.18 3.29 -7.54
CA VAL A 60 10.51 2.17 -8.17
C VAL A 60 9.72 2.69 -9.36
N ASP A 61 9.85 2.02 -10.50
CA ASP A 61 9.23 2.39 -11.77
C ASP A 61 8.34 1.24 -12.28
N PRO A 62 7.07 1.51 -12.65
CA PRO A 62 6.35 2.78 -12.42
C PRO A 62 5.99 2.97 -10.92
N PRO A 63 5.74 4.21 -10.45
CA PRO A 63 5.44 4.47 -9.04
C PRO A 63 4.15 3.78 -8.60
N PRO A 64 4.08 3.12 -7.43
CA PRO A 64 2.85 2.47 -7.01
C PRO A 64 1.69 3.45 -6.86
N VAL A 65 0.52 3.06 -7.37
CA VAL A 65 -0.75 3.79 -7.21
C VAL A 65 -1.78 2.84 -6.64
N VAL A 66 -2.40 3.22 -5.52
CA VAL A 66 -3.39 2.42 -4.81
C VAL A 66 -4.69 3.21 -4.67
N GLU A 67 -5.80 2.62 -5.11
CA GLU A 67 -7.16 3.13 -4.97
C GLU A 67 -7.75 2.66 -3.63
N LEU A 68 -8.43 3.56 -2.92
CA LEU A 68 -9.34 3.25 -1.82
C LEU A 68 -10.76 3.67 -2.19
N ARG A 69 -11.68 2.74 -2.00
CA ARG A 69 -13.13 3.00 -2.01
C ARG A 69 -13.77 2.53 -0.71
N LEU A 70 -14.78 3.27 -0.30
CA LEU A 70 -15.57 3.00 0.89
C LEU A 70 -17.01 2.76 0.48
N PHE A 71 -17.59 1.66 0.95
CA PHE A 71 -18.98 1.32 0.70
C PHE A 71 -19.73 1.15 2.02
N GLN A 72 -20.86 1.86 2.18
CA GLN A 72 -21.72 1.72 3.35
C GLN A 72 -23.00 0.98 2.98
N GLY A 73 -23.39 0.02 3.82
CA GLY A 73 -24.64 -0.74 3.67
C GLY A 73 -24.42 -2.25 3.75
N THR A 74 -25.49 -3.02 3.56
CA THR A 74 -25.50 -4.48 3.64
C THR A 74 -26.12 -5.10 2.39
N GLY A 75 -25.61 -6.27 1.98
CA GLY A 75 -26.07 -6.96 0.78
C GLY A 75 -25.90 -6.11 -0.49
N ASP A 76 -26.97 -6.01 -1.29
CA ASP A 76 -26.99 -5.27 -2.55
C ASP A 76 -27.19 -3.75 -2.36
N ASN A 77 -27.54 -3.29 -1.15
CA ASN A 77 -27.80 -1.88 -0.86
C ASN A 77 -26.54 -1.10 -0.46
N LYS A 78 -25.38 -1.46 -1.02
CA LYS A 78 -24.11 -0.78 -0.75
C LYS A 78 -24.04 0.54 -1.53
N GLN A 79 -23.84 1.64 -0.82
CA GLN A 79 -23.60 2.96 -1.41
C GLN A 79 -22.12 3.30 -1.34
N ASP A 80 -21.56 3.86 -2.41
CA ASP A 80 -20.21 4.41 -2.40
C ASP A 80 -20.21 5.71 -1.57
N VAL A 81 -19.51 5.68 -0.44
CA VAL A 81 -19.40 6.81 0.50
C VAL A 81 -18.00 7.40 0.49
N THR A 82 -17.15 7.05 -0.48
CA THR A 82 -15.72 7.41 -0.49
C THR A 82 -15.49 8.92 -0.29
N PHE A 83 -16.29 9.78 -0.92
CA PHE A 83 -16.15 11.24 -0.84
C PHE A 83 -16.90 11.89 0.34
N SER A 84 -17.96 11.24 0.83
CA SER A 84 -18.78 11.76 1.94
C SER A 84 -18.27 11.30 3.30
N TYR A 85 -17.41 10.28 3.35
CA TYR A 85 -16.85 9.75 4.58
C TYR A 85 -15.78 10.69 5.15
N ALA A 86 -16.15 11.42 6.20
CA ALA A 86 -15.31 12.41 6.85
C ALA A 86 -14.22 11.77 7.75
N ALA A 87 -13.22 11.15 7.13
CA ALA A 87 -12.04 10.63 7.83
C ALA A 87 -10.75 10.89 7.04
N ASN A 88 -9.65 10.99 7.78
CA ASN A 88 -8.31 11.12 7.19
C ASN A 88 -7.66 9.74 7.11
N PHE A 89 -7.15 9.40 5.93
CA PHE A 89 -6.45 8.15 5.69
C PHE A 89 -5.02 8.39 5.23
N PHE A 90 -4.13 7.50 5.67
CA PHE A 90 -2.80 7.37 5.08
C PHE A 90 -2.48 5.90 4.83
N LEU A 91 -1.61 5.65 3.87
CA LEU A 91 -1.15 4.32 3.49
C LEU A 91 0.36 4.23 3.71
N TYR A 92 0.80 3.20 4.43
CA TYR A 92 2.20 2.93 4.72
C TYR A 92 2.71 1.73 3.93
N ALA A 93 3.79 1.92 3.18
CA ALA A 93 4.44 0.89 2.39
C ALA A 93 5.60 0.25 3.15
N THR A 94 5.63 -1.08 3.18
CA THR A 94 6.76 -1.88 3.67
C THR A 94 7.28 -2.81 2.60
N LEU A 95 8.54 -3.23 2.70
CA LEU A 95 9.19 -4.13 1.76
C LEU A 95 9.35 -5.52 2.39
N GLU A 96 8.86 -6.54 1.70
CA GLU A 96 8.96 -7.94 2.11
C GLU A 96 9.73 -8.74 1.06
N LEU A 97 10.43 -9.81 1.49
CA LEU A 97 11.07 -10.72 0.56
C LEU A 97 9.99 -11.48 -0.24
N ALA A 98 10.13 -11.54 -1.57
CA ALA A 98 9.25 -12.36 -2.37
C ALA A 98 9.49 -13.84 -2.01
N ARG A 99 8.44 -14.59 -1.67
CA ARG A 99 8.55 -16.04 -1.51
C ARG A 99 8.80 -16.65 -2.89
N PRO A 100 9.74 -17.61 -3.03
CA PRO A 100 9.87 -18.36 -4.27
C PRO A 100 8.54 -19.07 -4.55
N ILE A 101 7.89 -18.73 -5.66
CA ILE A 101 6.80 -19.55 -6.18
C ILE A 101 7.44 -20.89 -6.52
N ALA A 102 6.97 -21.97 -5.91
CA ALA A 102 7.54 -23.29 -6.09
C ALA A 102 7.40 -23.73 -7.55
N GLN A 103 8.43 -23.54 -8.37
CA GLN A 103 8.50 -24.11 -9.71
C GLN A 103 9.93 -24.22 -10.25
N GLY A 104 10.32 -25.46 -10.55
CA GLY A 104 11.34 -25.80 -11.55
C GLY A 104 12.79 -25.84 -11.05
N ARG A 105 13.42 -27.02 -11.13
CA ARG A 105 14.88 -27.17 -11.02
C ARG A 105 15.57 -26.30 -12.07
N GLY A 106 16.19 -25.21 -11.64
CA GLY A 106 17.14 -24.44 -12.44
C GLY A 106 16.99 -22.94 -12.22
N MET A 107 18.03 -22.32 -11.63
CA MET A 107 18.13 -20.89 -11.31
C MET A 107 17.43 -20.45 -10.01
N GLY A 108 17.78 -21.09 -8.89
CA GLY A 108 17.58 -20.47 -7.58
C GLY A 108 18.54 -19.29 -7.43
N SER A 109 18.01 -18.06 -7.48
CA SER A 109 18.75 -16.89 -6.99
C SER A 109 19.13 -17.16 -5.54
N ALA A 110 20.43 -17.11 -5.23
CA ALA A 110 20.92 -17.28 -3.86
C ALA A 110 20.15 -16.34 -2.91
N PRO A 111 19.83 -16.78 -1.68
CA PRO A 111 19.20 -15.90 -0.70
C PRO A 111 20.09 -14.67 -0.51
N THR A 112 19.56 -13.50 -0.84
CA THR A 112 20.22 -12.23 -0.55
C THR A 112 20.42 -12.17 0.96
N SER A 113 21.68 -12.19 1.42
CA SER A 113 22.01 -12.19 2.85
C SER A 113 21.65 -10.87 3.56
N SER A 114 21.36 -9.82 2.79
CA SER A 114 20.93 -8.52 3.30
C SER A 114 19.42 -8.48 3.53
N PRO A 115 18.94 -7.94 4.67
CA PRO A 115 17.52 -7.74 4.90
C PRO A 115 16.91 -6.78 3.86
N PRO A 116 15.61 -6.92 3.54
CA PRO A 116 14.90 -5.95 2.70
C PRO A 116 14.97 -4.56 3.35
N VAL A 117 15.43 -3.56 2.59
CA VAL A 117 15.49 -2.17 3.05
C VAL A 117 14.81 -1.26 2.03
N LEU A 118 13.67 -0.71 2.45
CA LEU A 118 12.95 0.35 1.75
C LEU A 118 13.51 1.71 2.18
N THR A 119 13.70 2.60 1.22
CA THR A 119 14.20 3.97 1.43
C THR A 119 13.31 4.96 0.68
N GLY A 120 13.33 6.23 1.07
CA GLY A 120 12.45 7.24 0.50
C GLY A 120 11.31 7.63 1.42
N VAL A 121 10.14 7.91 0.83
CA VAL A 121 8.91 8.31 1.50
C VAL A 121 7.92 7.14 1.50
N PRO A 122 7.87 6.32 2.57
CA PRO A 122 7.01 5.15 2.65
C PRO A 122 5.56 5.47 3.02
N VAL A 123 5.20 6.74 3.20
CA VAL A 123 3.85 7.16 3.62
C VAL A 123 3.22 8.00 2.52
N SER A 124 1.99 7.68 2.13
CA SER A 124 1.14 8.54 1.29
C SER A 124 -0.11 8.93 2.06
N GLY A 125 -0.43 10.21 2.10
CA GLY A 125 -1.78 10.65 2.43
C GLY A 125 -2.76 10.32 1.30
N MET A 126 -4.04 10.23 1.62
CA MET A 126 -5.09 10.04 0.62
C MET A 126 -5.33 11.35 -0.16
N ALA A 127 -5.37 11.26 -1.49
CA ALA A 127 -5.80 12.34 -2.38
C ALA A 127 -7.09 11.92 -3.09
N TYR A 128 -8.13 12.75 -3.05
CA TYR A 128 -9.32 12.55 -3.86
C TYR A 128 -9.05 12.99 -5.29
N LEU A 129 -9.20 12.07 -6.25
CA LEU A 129 -9.01 12.35 -7.67
C LEU A 129 -10.21 11.83 -8.47
N ASP A 130 -10.51 12.49 -9.58
CA ASP A 130 -11.58 12.09 -10.50
C ASP A 130 -11.10 11.13 -11.61
N ARG A 131 -9.79 10.88 -11.70
CA ARG A 131 -9.17 10.07 -12.74
C ARG A 131 -8.24 8.99 -12.16
N PRO A 132 -8.24 7.76 -12.73
CA PRO A 132 -9.09 7.28 -13.85
C PRO A 132 -10.58 7.17 -13.51
N ALA A 133 -10.95 7.11 -12.23
CA ALA A 133 -12.32 7.23 -11.75
C ALA A 133 -12.35 8.01 -10.41
N PRO A 134 -13.48 8.60 -10.01
CA PRO A 134 -13.63 9.22 -8.69
C PRO A 134 -13.36 8.21 -7.57
N ALA A 135 -12.29 8.42 -6.80
CA ALA A 135 -11.92 7.61 -5.63
C ALA A 135 -10.86 8.31 -4.76
N GLY A 136 -10.52 7.70 -3.62
CA GLY A 136 -9.30 8.05 -2.87
C GLY A 136 -8.08 7.36 -3.49
N TYR A 137 -6.98 8.09 -3.65
CA TYR A 137 -5.73 7.58 -4.21
C TYR A 137 -4.56 7.80 -3.26
N PHE A 138 -3.70 6.79 -3.20
CA PHE A 138 -2.37 6.85 -2.58
C PHE A 138 -1.32 6.68 -3.65
N ILE A 139 -0.37 7.62 -3.73
CA ILE A 139 0.64 7.66 -4.79
C ILE A 139 2.01 7.66 -4.11
N PHE A 140 2.87 6.75 -4.54
CA PHE A 140 4.21 6.58 -3.99
C PHE A 140 5.28 6.93 -5.04
N PRO A 141 5.52 8.24 -5.29
CA PRO A 141 6.49 8.66 -6.30
C PRO A 141 7.95 8.42 -5.86
N ASP A 142 8.16 8.12 -4.58
CA ASP A 142 9.47 8.20 -3.95
C ASP A 142 9.77 6.99 -3.07
N LEU A 143 9.65 5.77 -3.62
CA LEU A 143 10.08 4.53 -2.98
C LEU A 143 11.31 3.98 -3.66
N SER A 144 12.36 3.63 -2.94
CA SER A 144 13.55 3.00 -3.50
C SER A 144 14.01 1.81 -2.67
N VAL A 145 14.56 0.81 -3.34
CA VAL A 145 15.08 -0.40 -2.68
C VAL A 145 16.60 -0.28 -2.57
N ARG A 146 17.18 -0.55 -1.40
CA ARG A 146 18.62 -0.42 -1.20
C ARG A 146 19.42 -1.58 -1.79
N HIS A 147 18.91 -2.80 -1.62
CA HIS A 147 19.62 -4.03 -1.96
C HIS A 147 18.96 -4.73 -3.15
N GLU A 148 19.77 -5.38 -3.98
CA GLU A 148 19.25 -6.21 -5.06
C GLU A 148 18.50 -7.41 -4.48
N GLY A 149 17.42 -7.81 -5.12
CA GLY A 149 16.59 -8.94 -4.71
C GLY A 149 15.21 -8.92 -5.35
N SER A 150 14.45 -9.97 -5.11
CA SER A 150 13.03 -10.04 -5.47
C SER A 150 12.19 -9.75 -4.24
N TYR A 151 11.35 -8.72 -4.32
CA TYR A 151 10.59 -8.20 -3.19
C TYR A 151 9.12 -7.98 -3.55
N ARG A 152 8.31 -7.80 -2.52
CA ARG A 152 6.93 -7.34 -2.61
C ARG A 152 6.76 -6.09 -1.77
N LEU A 153 5.96 -5.15 -2.25
CA LEU A 153 5.48 -4.05 -1.42
C LEU A 153 4.17 -4.46 -0.75
N ARG A 154 4.12 -4.28 0.56
CA ARG A 154 2.91 -4.41 1.36
C ARG A 154 2.42 -3.02 1.74
N PHE A 155 1.12 -2.80 1.56
CA PHE A 155 0.48 -1.54 1.91
C PHE A 155 -0.43 -1.73 3.13
N SER A 156 -0.24 -0.90 4.15
CA SER A 156 -1.02 -0.94 5.39
C SER A 156 -1.83 0.35 5.51
N LEU A 157 -3.15 0.23 5.53
CA LEU A 157 -4.09 1.36 5.59
C LEU A 157 -4.34 1.77 7.04
N TYR A 158 -4.24 3.08 7.30
CA TYR A 158 -4.51 3.69 8.59
C TYR A 158 -5.60 4.74 8.46
N GLU A 159 -6.51 4.73 9.43
CA GLU A 159 -7.57 5.72 9.60
C GLU A 159 -7.25 6.57 10.84
N HIS A 160 -7.31 7.90 10.71
CA HIS A 160 -7.27 8.80 11.86
C HIS A 160 -8.56 8.72 12.65
N ILE A 161 -8.45 8.52 13.96
CA ILE A 161 -9.58 8.52 14.87
C ILE A 161 -9.63 9.90 15.52
N ASN A 162 -10.70 10.64 15.26
CA ASN A 162 -11.01 11.83 16.05
C ASN A 162 -11.74 11.34 17.31
N GLU A 163 -11.16 11.59 18.49
CA GLU A 163 -11.90 11.53 19.76
C GLU A 163 -12.90 12.69 19.89
#